data_AF-A0A8T3YH85-F1
#
_entry.id   AF-A0A8T3YH85-F1
#
_cell.length_a   1.000
_cell.length_b   1.000
_cell.length_c   1.000
_cell.angle_alpha   90.00
_cell.angle_beta   90.00
_cell.angle_gamma   90.00
#
_symmetry.space_group_name_H-M   'P 1'
#
loop_
_entity.id
_entity.type
_entity.pdbx_description
1 polymer ?
#
loop_
_entity_poly.entity_id
_entity_poly.type
_entity_poly.pdbx_seq_one_letter_code
_entity_poly.pdbx_strand_id
1 'polypeptide(L)' 'MATATAAGSSTITAQGQVTIPKGLRKRLGMENGDIIQFLVTDKGVLIIRKVEVKQELEL' A
#
# COMPACT_ATOMS: atom_id res chain seq x y z
N MET A 1 3.71 -18.32 -7.09
CA MET A 1 4.44 -17.06 -7.36
C MET A 1 3.39 -16.02 -7.74
N ALA A 2 3.24 -14.94 -6.99
CA ALA A 2 2.36 -13.85 -7.41
C ALA A 2 3.06 -13.05 -8.52
N THR A 3 2.41 -12.90 -9.66
CA THR A 3 2.91 -12.09 -10.78
C THR A 3 2.51 -10.64 -10.54
N ALA A 4 3.48 -9.73 -10.45
CA ALA A 4 3.23 -8.30 -10.34
C ALA A 4 3.47 -7.63 -11.70
N THR A 5 2.51 -6.84 -12.15
CA THR A 5 2.62 -6.01 -13.36
C THR A 5 2.73 -4.55 -12.94
N ALA A 6 3.61 -3.78 -13.59
CA ALA A 6 3.74 -2.35 -13.34
C ALA A 6 2.39 -1.63 -13.55
N ALA A 7 1.90 -0.96 -12.50
CA ALA A 7 0.59 -0.30 -12.51
C ALA A 7 0.70 1.24 -12.48
N GLY A 8 1.91 1.77 -12.39
CA GLY A 8 2.24 3.20 -12.34
C GLY A 8 3.60 3.43 -11.68
N SER A 9 4.06 4.69 -11.68
CA SER A 9 5.27 5.12 -10.97
C SER A 9 5.04 6.46 -10.27
N SER A 10 5.83 6.73 -9.24
CA SER A 10 5.90 8.03 -8.58
C SER A 10 7.31 8.20 -7.99
N THR A 11 7.68 9.45 -7.73
CA THR A 11 9.00 9.78 -7.15
C THR A 11 8.87 9.93 -5.64
N ILE A 12 9.94 9.62 -4.91
CA ILE A 12 10.07 9.92 -3.49
C ILE A 12 10.23 11.44 -3.33
N THR A 13 9.41 12.07 -2.48
CA THR A 13 9.54 13.49 -2.18
C THR A 13 10.76 13.78 -1.30
N ALA A 14 11.13 15.06 -1.13
CA ALA A 14 12.22 15.45 -0.23
C ALA A 14 12.00 14.99 1.22
N GLN A 15 10.74 14.80 1.63
CA GLN A 15 10.34 14.31 2.94
C GLN A 15 10.28 12.78 3.03
N GLY A 16 10.70 12.06 1.99
CA GLY A 16 10.69 10.60 1.96
C GLY A 16 9.32 9.97 1.68
N GLN A 17 8.33 10.75 1.22
CA GLN A 17 6.98 10.24 0.95
C GLN A 17 6.86 9.73 -0.48
N VAL A 18 6.02 8.71 -0.68
CA VAL A 18 5.63 8.20 -2.01
C VAL A 18 4.12 8.36 -2.16
N THR A 19 3.69 8.83 -3.33
CA THR A 19 2.25 9.01 -3.60
C THR A 19 1.69 7.80 -4.34
N ILE A 20 0.65 7.16 -3.78
CA ILE A 20 -0.15 6.21 -4.53
C ILE A 20 -1.13 6.99 -5.43
N PRO A 21 -1.04 6.88 -6.77
CA PRO A 21 -1.92 7.60 -7.69
C PRO A 21 -3.41 7.34 -7.43
N LYS A 22 -4.25 8.35 -7.67
CA LYS A 22 -5.70 8.31 -7.39
C LYS A 22 -6.41 7.09 -7.99
N GLY A 23 -6.06 6.72 -9.22
CA GLY A 23 -6.64 5.54 -9.89
C GLY A 23 -6.31 4.23 -9.18
N LEU A 24 -5.06 4.08 -8.70
CA LEU A 24 -4.64 2.91 -7.94
C LEU A 24 -5.28 2.88 -6.55
N ARG A 25 -5.37 4.01 -5.84
CA ARG A 25 -6.06 4.08 -4.55
C ARG A 25 -7.49 3.60 -4.64
N LYS A 26 -8.25 4.11 -5.63
CA LYS A 26 -9.64 3.69 -5.87
C LYS A 26 -9.75 2.20 -6.16
N ARG A 27 -8.88 1.67 -7.03
CA ARG A 27 -8.87 0.25 -7.39
C ARG A 27 -8.54 -0.67 -6.21
N LEU A 28 -7.72 -0.20 -5.28
CA LEU A 28 -7.29 -0.96 -4.10
C LEU A 28 -8.14 -0.67 -2.85
N GLY A 29 -9.20 0.14 -2.96
CA GLY A 29 -10.06 0.50 -1.83
C GLY A 29 -9.32 1.25 -0.72
N MET A 30 -8.30 2.03 -1.08
CA MET A 30 -7.49 2.83 -0.16
C MET A 30 -8.06 4.25 -0.04
N GLU A 31 -8.31 4.66 1.19
CA GLU A 31 -8.87 5.95 1.58
C GLU A 31 -7.95 6.70 2.55
N ASN A 32 -8.27 7.97 2.79
CA ASN A 32 -7.52 8.77 3.75
C ASN A 32 -7.74 8.21 5.17
N GLY A 33 -6.65 8.04 5.92
CA GLY A 33 -6.70 7.46 7.27
C GLY A 33 -6.54 5.94 7.32
N ASP A 34 -6.54 5.26 6.17
CA ASP A 34 -6.23 3.83 6.14
C ASP A 34 -4.81 3.54 6.63
N ILE A 35 -4.68 2.48 7.41
CA ILE A 35 -3.38 1.95 7.82
C ILE A 35 -2.84 1.09 6.68
N ILE A 36 -1.61 1.39 6.27
CA ILE A 36 -0.90 0.69 5.22
C ILE A 36 0.28 -0.06 5.83
N GLN A 37 0.43 -1.33 5.45
CA GLN A 37 1.58 -2.14 5.86
C GLN A 37 2.60 -2.26 4.73
N PHE A 38 3.86 -2.10 5.11
CA PHE A 38 5.02 -2.34 4.27
C PHE A 38 5.56 -3.73 4.55
N LEU A 39 5.75 -4.52 3.50
CA LEU A 39 6.35 -5.85 3.55
C LEU A 39 7.56 -5.85 2.61
N VAL A 40 8.68 -6.38 3.08
CA VAL A 40 9.89 -6.55 2.27
C VAL A 40 10.10 -8.04 2.04
N THR A 41 10.21 -8.44 0.78
CA THR A 41 10.54 -9.83 0.45
C THR A 41 12.05 -10.07 0.60
N ASP A 42 12.44 -11.33 0.68
CA ASP A 42 13.83 -11.80 0.61
C ASP A 42 14.60 -11.29 -0.63
N LYS A 43 13.88 -10.95 -1.71
CA LYS A 43 14.43 -10.39 -2.95
C LYS A 43 14.50 -8.87 -2.97
N GLY A 44 14.24 -8.19 -1.85
CA GLY A 44 14.27 -6.74 -1.75
C GLY A 44 13.10 -6.04 -2.45
N VAL A 45 12.00 -6.75 -2.71
CA VAL A 45 10.79 -6.14 -3.28
C VAL A 45 9.93 -5.58 -2.16
N LEU A 46 9.59 -4.28 -2.25
CA LEU A 46 8.63 -3.64 -1.36
C LEU A 46 7.20 -3.91 -1.82
N ILE A 47 6.39 -4.51 -0.96
CA ILE A 47 4.96 -4.72 -1.16
C ILE A 47 4.21 -3.82 -0.19
N ILE A 48 3.21 -3.11 -0.72
CA ILE A 48 2.34 -2.22 0.03
C ILE A 48 0.94 -2.81 0.01
N ARG A 49 0.32 -2.96 1.18
CA ARG A 49 -1.08 -3.41 1.29
C ARG A 49 -1.86 -2.61 2.32
N LYS A 50 -3.16 -2.47 2.09
CA LYS A 50 -4.10 -1.98 3.11
C LYS A 50 -4.22 -3.03 4.22
N VAL A 51 -4.22 -2.58 5.46
CA VAL A 51 -4.51 -3.43 6.62
C VAL A 51 -6.00 -3.35 6.91
N GLU A 52 -6.66 -4.48 6.90
CA GLU A 52 -8.01 -4.60 7.45
C GLU A 52 -7.88 -4.78 8.96
N VAL A 53 -8.17 -3.73 9.73
CA VAL A 53 -8.32 -3.87 11.17
C VAL A 53 -9.69 -4.49 11.41
N LYS A 54 -9.74 -5.79 11.70
CA LYS A 54 -10.94 -6.37 12.31
C LYS A 54 -11.07 -5.74 13.69
N GLN A 55 -12.11 -4.95 13.90
CA GLN A 55 -12.46 -4.51 15.24
C GLN A 55 -12.92 -5.75 16.01
N GLU A 56 -12.06 -6.31 16.85
CA GLU A 56 -12.50 -7.15 17.96
C GLU A 56 -13.25 -6.21 18.91
N LEU A 57 -14.57 -6.12 18.78
CA LEU A 57 -15.40 -5.60 19.87
C LEU A 57 -15.44 -6.69 20.93
N GLU A 58 -14.59 -6.60 21.94
CA GLU A 58 -14.89 -7.22 23.22
C GLU A 58 -16.02 -6.40 23.87
N LEU A 59 -17.23 -6.97 23.85
CA LEU A 59 -18.40 -6.47 24.58
C LEU A 59 -18.35 -6.93 26.04
#